data_AF-A0A6M3IWG2-F1
#
_entry.id   AF-A0A6M3IWG2-F1
#
_cell.length_a   1.000
_cell.length_b   1.000
_cell.length_c   1.000
_cell.angle_alpha   90.00
_cell.angle_beta   90.00
_cell.angle_gamma   90.00
#
_symmetry.space_group_name_H-M   'P 1'
#
loop_
_entity.id
_entity.type
_entity.pdbx_description
1 polymer ?
#
loop_
_entity_poly.entity_id
_entity_poly.type
_entity_poly.pdbx_seq_one_letter_code
_entity_poly.pdbx_strand_id
1 'polypeptide(L)' 'MDVSKKSIGVLIDELITTNIKCWMAQEKLMGADSDIDAGKAAKDAQALNARRNSLIRAIDEMLGQGDITLTEKSYAK' A
#
# COMPACT_ATOMS: atom_id res chain seq x y z
N MET A 1 5.94 6.54 -12.03
CA MET A 1 4.80 6.86 -12.92
C MET A 1 3.67 7.36 -12.04
N ASP A 2 3.21 8.58 -12.27
CA ASP A 2 2.20 9.24 -11.43
C ASP A 2 0.86 8.48 -11.45
N VAL A 3 0.26 8.27 -10.29
CA VAL A 3 -1.05 7.57 -10.15
C VAL A 3 -2.19 8.40 -10.72
N SER A 4 -2.06 9.72 -10.71
CA SER A 4 -3.06 10.66 -11.24
C SER A 4 -3.31 10.52 -12.76
N LYS A 5 -2.41 9.83 -13.48
CA LYS A 5 -2.47 9.68 -14.94
C LYS A 5 -3.05 8.33 -15.38
N LYS A 6 -3.47 7.47 -14.46
CA LYS A 6 -3.95 6.11 -14.75
C LYS A 6 -5.46 6.09 -14.83
N SER A 7 -6.01 5.21 -15.66
CA SER A 7 -7.46 4.95 -15.66
C SER A 7 -7.86 4.22 -14.38
N ILE A 8 -9.14 4.33 -14.01
CA ILE A 8 -9.65 3.67 -12.80
C ILE A 8 -9.44 2.15 -12.81
N GLY A 9 -9.58 1.51 -13.98
CA GLY A 9 -9.32 0.07 -14.13
C GLY A 9 -7.86 -0.31 -13.83
N VAL A 10 -6.90 0.52 -14.25
CA VAL A 10 -5.47 0.29 -13.94
C VAL A 10 -5.18 0.52 -12.46
N LEU A 11 -5.82 1.51 -11.83
CA LEU A 11 -5.67 1.75 -10.39
C LEU A 11 -6.20 0.58 -9.55
N ILE A 12 -7.34 0.00 -9.94
CA ILE A 12 -7.92 -1.18 -9.29
C ILE A 12 -7.02 -2.40 -9.47
N ASP A 13 -6.54 -2.67 -10.68
CA ASP A 13 -5.61 -3.78 -10.95
C ASP A 13 -4.31 -3.66 -10.13
N GLU A 14 -3.75 -2.45 -10.07
CA GLU A 14 -2.58 -2.17 -9.23
C GLU A 14 -2.88 -2.32 -7.73
N LEU A 15 -4.07 -1.94 -7.28
CA LEU A 15 -4.48 -2.10 -5.88
C LEU A 15 -4.57 -3.58 -5.51
N ILE A 16 -5.18 -4.41 -6.36
CA ILE A 16 -5.27 -5.87 -6.17
C ILE A 16 -3.86 -6.47 -6.11
N THR A 17 -3.01 -6.15 -7.08
CA THR A 17 -1.64 -6.64 -7.12
C THR A 17 -0.83 -6.18 -5.90
N THR A 18 -1.02 -4.94 -5.45
CA THR A 18 -0.35 -4.40 -4.26
C THR A 18 -0.84 -5.09 -2.99
N ASN A 19 -2.12 -5.40 -2.88
CA ASN A 19 -2.66 -6.15 -1.73
C ASN A 19 -2.07 -7.55 -1.62
N ILE A 20 -1.92 -8.27 -2.73
CA ILE A 20 -1.26 -9.58 -2.76
C ILE A 20 0.20 -9.45 -2.30
N LYS A 21 0.92 -8.42 -2.77
CA LYS A 21 2.30 -8.16 -2.35
C LYS A 21 2.41 -7.80 -0.86
N CYS A 22 1.47 -7.03 -0.32
CA CYS A 22 1.41 -6.73 1.12
C CYS A 22 1.31 -8.02 1.94
N TRP A 23 0.40 -8.93 1.55
CA TRP A 23 0.26 -10.22 2.21
C TRP A 23 1.57 -11.01 2.19
N MET A 24 2.18 -11.15 1.01
CA MET A 24 3.47 -11.86 0.86
C MET A 24 4.60 -11.21 1.69
N ALA A 25 4.61 -9.89 1.82
CA ALA A 25 5.60 -9.19 2.64
C ALA A 25 5.39 -9.43 4.15
N GLN A 26 4.14 -9.54 4.60
CA GLN A 26 3.82 -9.92 5.97
C GLN A 26 4.21 -11.36 6.27
N GLU A 27 3.93 -12.29 5.36
CA GLU A 27 4.36 -13.70 5.49
C GLU A 27 5.89 -13.79 5.61
N LYS A 28 6.64 -13.03 4.80
CA LYS A 28 8.10 -12.95 4.89
C LYS A 28 8.59 -12.38 6.23
N LEU A 29 7.89 -11.39 6.76
CA LEU A 29 8.22 -10.80 8.07
C LEU A 29 7.98 -11.82 9.20
N MET A 30 6.86 -12.54 9.15
CA MET A 30 6.50 -13.55 10.15
C MET A 30 7.38 -14.80 10.09
N GLY A 31 7.87 -15.14 8.90
CA GLY A 31 8.79 -16.27 8.66
C GLY A 31 10.26 -15.89 8.62
N ALA A 32 10.66 -14.70 9.10
CA ALA A 32 12.05 -14.28 9.07
C ALA A 32 12.87 -14.98 10.16
N ASP A 33 13.99 -15.60 9.76
CA ASP A 33 14.91 -16.29 10.67
C ASP A 33 15.97 -15.37 11.32
N SER A 34 16.01 -14.10 10.92
CA SER A 34 16.95 -13.11 11.45
C SER A 34 16.33 -11.72 11.59
N ASP A 35 16.82 -10.93 12.55
CA ASP A 35 16.41 -9.54 12.75
C ASP A 35 16.68 -8.65 11.54
N ILE A 36 17.74 -8.98 10.77
CA ILE A 36 18.09 -8.25 9.54
C ILE A 36 17.03 -8.51 8.47
N ASP A 37 16.64 -9.77 8.27
CA ASP A 37 15.61 -10.15 7.30
C ASP A 37 14.24 -9.62 7.71
N ALA A 38 13.91 -9.68 9.00
CA ALA A 38 12.70 -9.10 9.56
C ALA A 38 12.67 -7.57 9.32
N GLY A 39 13.79 -6.87 9.57
CA GLY A 39 13.90 -5.44 9.34
C GLY A 39 13.71 -5.04 7.88
N LYS A 40 14.22 -5.84 6.94
CA LYS A 40 14.01 -5.63 5.50
C LYS A 40 12.57 -5.90 5.09
N ALA A 41 12.00 -7.02 5.53
CA ALA A 41 10.61 -7.38 5.25
C ALA A 41 9.62 -6.35 5.82
N ALA A 42 9.88 -5.80 7.00
CA ALA A 42 9.09 -4.73 7.62
C ALA A 42 9.12 -3.44 6.78
N LYS A 43 10.29 -3.02 6.28
CA LYS A 43 10.42 -1.86 5.38
C LYS A 43 9.66 -2.06 4.08
N ASP A 44 9.78 -3.24 3.48
CA ASP A 44 9.07 -3.58 2.23
C ASP A 44 7.54 -3.58 2.46
N ALA A 45 7.07 -4.17 3.55
CA ALA A 45 5.65 -4.17 3.93
C ALA A 45 5.13 -2.73 4.16
N GLN A 46 5.91 -1.88 4.81
CA GLN A 46 5.55 -0.48 5.02
C GLN A 46 5.46 0.31 3.70
N ALA A 47 6.41 0.10 2.79
CA ALA A 47 6.41 0.75 1.47
C ALA A 47 5.21 0.30 0.62
N LEU A 48 4.89 -0.99 0.62
CA LEU A 48 3.72 -1.54 -0.07
C LEU A 48 2.41 -1.03 0.54
N ASN A 49 2.33 -0.90 1.85
CA ASN A 49 1.16 -0.33 2.51
C ASN A 49 0.98 1.17 2.17
N ALA A 50 2.07 1.94 2.11
CA ALA A 50 2.02 3.32 1.64
C ALA A 50 1.52 3.40 0.19
N ARG A 51 2.00 2.51 -0.69
CA ARG A 51 1.52 2.40 -2.07
C ARG A 51 0.03 2.07 -2.13
N ARG A 52 -0.42 1.08 -1.35
CA ARG A 52 -1.84 0.70 -1.22
C ARG A 52 -2.71 1.90 -0.87
N ASN A 53 -2.30 2.67 0.14
CA ASN A 53 -3.04 3.86 0.57
C ASN A 53 -3.09 4.93 -0.54
N SER A 54 -2.00 5.13 -1.29
CA SER A 54 -2.02 6.08 -2.42
C SER A 54 -2.98 5.67 -3.53
N LEU A 55 -3.12 4.36 -3.79
CA LEU A 55 -4.04 3.83 -4.80
C LEU A 55 -5.50 3.97 -4.37
N ILE A 56 -5.80 3.68 -3.10
CA ILE A 56 -7.13 3.86 -2.53
C ILE A 56 -7.55 5.33 -2.66
N ARG A 57 -6.69 6.27 -2.23
CA ARG A 57 -6.98 7.71 -2.37
C ARG A 57 -7.23 8.13 -3.81
N ALA A 58 -6.39 7.69 -4.74
CA ALA A 58 -6.57 8.02 -6.15
C ALA A 58 -7.91 7.47 -6.70
N ILE A 59 -8.33 6.28 -6.28
CA ILE A 59 -9.62 5.71 -6.64
C ILE A 59 -10.77 6.53 -6.02
N ASP A 60 -10.68 6.87 -4.74
CA ASP A 60 -11.70 7.66 -4.05
C ASP A 60 -11.86 9.05 -4.66
N GLU A 61 -10.75 9.72 -4.97
CA GLU A 61 -10.74 11.01 -5.67
C GLU A 61 -11.45 10.90 -7.03
N MET A 62 -11.16 9.86 -7.82
CA MET A 62 -11.81 9.63 -9.12
C MET A 62 -13.30 9.31 -8.99
N LEU A 63 -13.73 8.72 -7.88
CA LEU A 63 -15.13 8.39 -7.60
C LEU A 63 -15.89 9.53 -6.89
N GLY A 64 -15.24 10.65 -6.58
CA GLY A 64 -15.83 11.75 -5.81
C GLY A 64 -16.06 11.40 -4.33
N GLN A 65 -15.31 10.44 -3.81
CA GLN A 65 -15.38 9.89 -2.44
C GLN A 65 -14.16 10.25 -1.58
N GLY A 66 -13.38 11.26 -1.97
CA GLY A 66 -12.14 11.64 -1.28
C GLY A 66 -12.31 11.94 0.22
N ASP A 67 -13.51 12.32 0.66
CA ASP A 67 -13.84 12.63 2.06
C ASP A 67 -14.13 11.37 2.92
N ILE A 68 -14.28 10.20 2.30
CA ILE A 68 -14.64 8.94 2.99
C ILE A 68 -13.40 8.25 3.58
N THR A 69 -12.25 8.39 2.93
CA THR A 69 -11.04 7.69 3.36
C THR A 69 -10.26 8.50 4.38
N LEU A 70 -10.28 8.02 5.64
CA LEU A 70 -9.53 8.62 6.75
C LEU A 70 -8.05 8.83 6.38
N THR A 71 -7.65 10.11 6.40
CA THR A 71 -6.29 10.58 6.15
C THR A 71 -5.38 10.19 7.32
N GLU A 72 -4.48 9.25 7.05
CA GLU A 72 -3.24 8.94 7.79
C GLU A 72 -3.37 8.65 9.29
N LYS A 73 -3.08 7.40 9.67
CA LYS A 73 -2.38 7.18 10.95
C LYS A 73 -0.99 7.80 10.82
N SER A 74 -0.86 9.07 11.19
CA SER A 74 0.43 9.69 11.48
C SER A 74 0.97 9.00 12.73
N TYR A 75 1.90 8.07 12.56
CA TYR A 75 2.79 7.72 13.65
C TYR A 75 3.65 8.96 13.85
N ALA A 76 3.24 9.81 14.80
CA ALA A 76 4.02 10.98 15.21
C ALA A 76 5.47 10.51 15.47
N LYS A 77 6.41 11.25 14.90
CA LYS A 77 7.85 11.02 15.10
C LYS A 77 8.24 11.23 16.55
#